data_AF-K9S2U4-F1
#
_entry.id   AF-K9S2U4-F1
#
_cell.length_a   1.000
_cell.length_b   1.000
_cell.length_c   1.000
_cell.angle_alpha   90.00
_cell.angle_beta   90.00
_cell.angle_gamma   90.00
#
_symmetry.space_group_name_H-M   'P 1'
#
loop_
_entity.id
_entity.type
_entity.pdbx_description
1 polymer ?
#
loop_
_entity_poly.entity_id
_entity_poly.type
_entity_poly.pdbx_seq_one_letter_code
_entity_poly.pdbx_strand_id
1 'polypeptide(L)' 'MIDLQSRDQLNLLIGFLRYELALPEASIAMALRQAERSPHLLPFVLWQYGLVSLDQLEATLDWLETCQPVL' A
#
# COMPACT_ATOMS: atom_id res chain seq x y z
N MET A 1 -5.14 19.69 -9.53
CA MET A 1 -5.25 19.68 -8.06
C MET A 1 -4.97 18.26 -7.64
N ILE A 2 -3.78 17.97 -7.11
CA ILE A 2 -3.44 16.59 -6.68
C ILE A 2 -4.32 16.29 -5.48
N ASP A 3 -5.17 15.28 -5.61
CA ASP A 3 -6.24 14.96 -4.68
C ASP A 3 -5.67 14.65 -3.28
N LEU A 4 -6.08 15.41 -2.27
CA LEU A 4 -5.58 15.26 -0.90
C LEU A 4 -6.01 13.91 -0.30
N GLN A 5 -7.16 13.33 -0.71
CA GLN A 5 -7.57 12.00 -0.23
C GLN A 5 -6.55 10.92 -0.63
N SER A 6 -5.98 11.02 -1.83
CA SER A 6 -4.98 10.04 -2.31
C SER A 6 -3.72 10.05 -1.47
N ARG A 7 -3.33 11.20 -0.91
CA ARG A 7 -2.14 11.33 -0.05
C ARG A 7 -2.40 10.80 1.36
N ASP A 8 -3.59 11.05 1.91
CA ASP A 8 -3.96 10.56 3.23
C ASP A 8 -4.11 9.03 3.23
N GLN A 9 -4.73 8.47 2.20
CA GLN A 9 -4.85 7.02 2.01
C GLN A 9 -3.48 6.34 1.87
N LEU A 10 -2.54 6.96 1.15
CA LEU A 10 -1.17 6.45 1.03
C LEU A 10 -0.44 6.43 2.38
N ASN A 11 -0.58 7.48 3.19
CA ASN A 11 0.04 7.53 4.52
C ASN A 11 -0.54 6.47 5.46
N LEU A 12 -1.87 6.27 5.43
CA LEU A 12 -2.52 5.22 6.20
C LEU A 12 -2.05 3.82 5.74
N LEU A 13 -1.93 3.61 4.42
CA LEU A 13 -1.43 2.35 3.87
C LEU A 13 0.01 2.07 4.32
N ILE A 14 0.88 3.07 4.28
CA ILE A 14 2.27 2.94 4.78
C ILE A 14 2.25 2.55 6.28
N GLY A 15 1.33 3.12 7.06
CA GLY A 15 1.12 2.74 8.46
C GLY A 15 0.72 1.27 8.61
N PHE A 16 -0.30 0.82 7.87
CA PHE A 16 -0.75 -0.57 7.86
C PHE A 16 0.39 -1.53 7.49
N LEU A 17 1.12 -1.25 6.41
CA LEU A 17 2.25 -2.08 5.98
C LEU A 17 3.34 -2.16 7.07
N ARG A 18 3.67 -1.05 7.72
CA ARG A 18 4.72 -0.98 8.74
C ARG A 18 4.32 -1.68 10.04
N TYR A 19 3.09 -1.47 10.50
CA TYR A 19 2.67 -1.89 11.85
C TYR A 19 1.88 -3.19 11.86
N GLU A 20 0.96 -3.40 10.90
CA GLU A 20 0.12 -4.60 10.85
C GLU A 20 0.82 -5.73 10.09
N LEU A 21 1.47 -5.44 8.96
CA LEU A 21 2.22 -6.45 8.20
C LEU A 21 3.70 -6.57 8.60
N ALA A 22 4.16 -5.72 9.52
CA ALA A 22 5.54 -5.68 10.00
C ALA A 22 6.59 -5.57 8.87
N LEU A 23 6.27 -4.89 7.76
CA LEU A 23 7.20 -4.72 6.66
C LEU A 23 8.36 -3.79 7.05
N PRO A 24 9.61 -4.15 6.72
CA PRO A 24 10.74 -3.26 6.89
C PRO A 24 10.56 -1.96 6.09
N GLU A 25 10.98 -0.85 6.69
CA GLU A 25 10.91 0.47 6.04
C GLU A 25 11.66 0.52 4.71
N ALA A 26 12.78 -0.20 4.60
CA ALA A 26 13.53 -0.33 3.34
C ALA A 26 12.70 -1.00 2.23
N SER A 27 11.92 -2.03 2.55
CA SER A 27 11.04 -2.73 1.60
C SER A 27 9.92 -1.81 1.11
N ILE A 28 9.30 -1.07 2.02
CA ILE A 28 8.25 -0.08 1.71
C ILE A 28 8.84 1.02 0.81
N ALA A 29 10.00 1.57 1.17
CA ALA A 29 10.66 2.62 0.39
C ALA A 29 11.05 2.14 -1.02
N MET A 30 11.49 0.88 -1.17
CA MET A 30 11.77 0.29 -2.48
C MET A 30 10.49 0.19 -3.31
N ALA A 31 9.42 -0.36 -2.75
CA ALA A 31 8.14 -0.52 -3.46
C ALA A 31 7.52 0.83 -3.86
N LEU A 32 7.62 1.85 -3.00
CA LEU A 32 7.16 3.22 -3.32
C LEU A 32 7.92 3.83 -4.51
N ARG A 33 9.24 3.58 -4.62
CA ARG A 33 10.03 4.05 -5.77
C ARG A 33 9.58 3.40 -7.07
N GLN A 34 9.22 2.11 -7.04
CA GLN A 34 8.76 1.39 -8.24
C GLN A 34 7.29 1.64 -8.58
N ALA A 35 6.47 1.98 -7.61
CA ALA A 35 5.10 2.41 -7.84
C ALA A 35 5.01 3.81 -8.50
N GLU A 36 6.13 4.57 -8.54
CA GLU A 36 6.31 5.91 -9.14
C GLU A 36 5.09 6.84 -9.08
N ARG A 37 4.20 6.72 -10.07
CA ARG A 37 3.04 7.60 -10.33
C ARG A 37 1.70 7.02 -9.90
N SER A 38 1.69 5.77 -9.45
CA SER A 38 0.48 4.97 -9.27
C SER A 38 0.47 4.32 -7.89
N PRO A 39 -0.01 5.02 -6.85
CA PRO A 39 -0.14 4.47 -5.50
C PRO A 39 -1.01 3.21 -5.45
N HIS A 40 -1.99 3.10 -6.36
CA HIS A 40 -2.84 1.92 -6.53
C HIS A 40 -2.06 0.66 -6.97
N LEU A 41 -0.86 0.80 -7.52
CA LEU A 41 0.01 -0.32 -7.87
C LEU A 41 0.87 -0.79 -6.69
N LEU A 42 0.94 -0.04 -5.59
CA LEU A 42 1.83 -0.37 -4.47
C LEU A 42 1.59 -1.79 -3.91
N PRO A 43 0.34 -2.26 -3.67
CA PRO A 43 0.10 -3.62 -3.22
C PRO A 43 0.64 -4.67 -4.22
N PHE A 44 0.43 -4.45 -5.50
CA PHE A 44 0.89 -5.35 -6.56
C PHE A 44 2.41 -5.36 -6.70
N VAL A 45 3.06 -4.20 -6.57
CA VAL A 45 4.53 -4.09 -6.56
C VAL A 45 5.11 -4.85 -5.37
N LEU A 46 4.52 -4.72 -4.17
CA LEU A 46 4.97 -5.48 -3.01
C LEU A 46 4.96 -7.00 -3.30
N TRP A 47 3.91 -7.51 -3.93
CA TRP A 47 3.79 -8.93 -4.28
C TRP A 47 4.74 -9.37 -5.40
N GLN A 48 4.87 -8.58 -6.47
CA GLN A 48 5.75 -8.88 -7.60
C GLN A 48 7.23 -9.01 -7.21
N TYR A 49 7.64 -8.27 -6.18
CA TYR A 49 9.00 -8.33 -5.63
C TYR A 49 9.15 -9.33 -4.47
N GLY A 50 8.10 -10.08 -4.13
CA GLY A 50 8.11 -11.08 -3.06
C GLY A 50 8.21 -10.48 -1.65
N LEU A 51 7.86 -9.20 -1.48
CA LEU A 51 7.89 -8.49 -0.19
C LEU A 51 6.66 -8.81 0.67
N VAL A 52 5.59 -9.29 0.03
CA VAL A 52 4.39 -9.81 0.67
C VAL A 52 3.97 -11.12 0.01
N SER A 53 3.33 -11.99 0.78
CA SER A 53 2.64 -13.18 0.27
C SER A 53 1.34 -12.80 -0.46
N LEU A 54 0.71 -13.77 -1.13
CA LEU A 54 -0.60 -13.58 -1.74
C LEU A 54 -1.67 -13.24 -0.68
N ASP A 55 -1.68 -13.94 0.45
CA ASP A 55 -2.60 -13.66 1.56
C ASP A 55 -2.44 -12.24 2.11
N GLN A 56 -1.19 -11.75 2.19
CA GLN A 56 -0.91 -10.38 2.63
C GLN A 56 -1.27 -9.33 1.57
N LEU A 57 -1.18 -9.67 0.28
CA LEU A 57 -1.69 -8.83 -0.80
C LEU A 57 -3.21 -8.68 -0.68
N GLU A 58 -3.93 -9.78 -0.51
CA GLU A 58 -5.39 -9.77 -0.30
C GLU A 58 -5.76 -8.93 0.92
N ALA A 59 -5.12 -9.14 2.08
CA ALA A 59 -5.35 -8.32 3.27
C ALA A 59 -5.07 -6.82 3.04
N THR A 60 -4.09 -6.50 2.21
CA THR A 60 -3.78 -5.10 1.86
C THR A 60 -4.86 -4.49 0.97
N LEU A 61 -5.39 -5.25 0.01
CA LEU A 61 -6.48 -4.82 -0.87
C LEU A 61 -7.78 -4.65 -0.06
N ASP A 62 -8.13 -5.62 0.79
CA ASP A 62 -9.28 -5.54 1.68
C ASP A 62 -9.21 -4.29 2.57
N TRP A 63 -8.05 -4.04 3.17
CA TRP A 63 -7.83 -2.85 4.00
C TRP A 63 -8.04 -1.55 3.21
N LEU A 64 -7.59 -1.50 1.95
CA LEU A 64 -7.80 -0.34 1.07
C LEU A 64 -9.28 -0.10 0.77
N GLU A 65 -10.08 -1.16 0.60
CA GLU A 65 -11.53 -1.06 0.41
C GLU A 65 -12.23 -0.52 1.67
N THR A 66 -11.79 -0.94 2.88
CA THR A 66 -12.34 -0.38 4.13
C THR A 66 -12.06 1.11 4.33
N CYS A 67 -10.97 1.62 3.73
CA CYS A 67 -10.62 3.03 3.80
C CYS A 67 -11.39 3.91 2.79
N GLN A 68 -12.09 3.30 1.82
CA GLN A 68 -12.89 4.03 0.86
C GLN A 68 -14.29 4.29 1.45
N PRO A 69 -14.77 5.55 1.49
CA PRO A 69 -16.14 5.80 1.90
C PRO A 69 -17.07 5.11 0.90
N VAL A 70 -17.99 4.29 1.41
CA VAL A 70 -19.06 3.69 0.63
C VAL A 70 -19.90 4.83 0.05
N LEU A 71 -20.01 4.91 -1.28
CA LEU A 71 -20.80 5.91 -2.00
C LEU A 71 -22.29 5.81 -1.65
#